data_AF-A0A7X7RT13-F1
#
_entry.id   AF-A0A7X7RT13-F1
#
_cell.length_a   1.000
_cell.length_b   1.000
_cell.length_c   1.000
_cell.angle_alpha   90.00
_cell.angle_beta   90.00
_cell.angle_gamma   90.00
#
_symmetry.space_group_name_H-M   'P 1'
#
loop_
_entity.id
_entity.type
_entity.pdbx_description
1 polymer ?
#
loop_
_entity_poly.entity_id
_entity_poly.type
_entity_poly.pdbx_seq_one_letter_code
_entity_poly.pdbx_strand_id
1 'polypeptide(L)'
;MSYRVKIESFEGPFQLLLTLVSEQKLDIGAISVNEVADQYLSYVNAINELDMDVASDFLVVAATLLSLKAASLLPEEAESFGDELDDLSPDDAREILIARLIAYKQFKNVAASLRSRLENEGFTHARQAGLEQQFLG
;
A
#
# COMPACT_ATOMS: atom_id res chain seq x y z
N MET A 1 -31.68 14.22 1.08
CA MET A 1 -30.31 14.35 1.61
C MET A 1 -29.50 13.19 1.07
N SER A 2 -28.82 13.37 -0.07
CA SER A 2 -27.98 12.33 -0.67
C SER A 2 -26.57 12.46 -0.12
N TYR A 3 -26.19 11.59 0.82
CA TYR A 3 -24.80 11.42 1.21
C TYR A 3 -24.08 10.73 0.05
N ARG A 4 -23.29 11.48 -0.73
CA ARG A 4 -22.28 10.90 -1.62
C ARG A 4 -21.07 10.58 -0.78
N VAL A 5 -21.01 9.37 -0.24
CA VAL A 5 -19.72 8.82 0.20
C VAL A 5 -18.99 8.45 -1.08
N LYS A 6 -18.04 9.31 -1.49
CA LYS A 6 -17.08 8.93 -2.53
C LYS A 6 -16.16 7.90 -1.89
N ILE A 7 -16.32 6.64 -2.26
CA ILE A 7 -15.30 5.63 -2.00
C ILE A 7 -14.13 6.01 -2.89
N GLU A 8 -13.00 6.35 -2.28
CA GLU A 8 -11.76 6.53 -3.03
C GLU A 8 -11.40 5.16 -3.64
N SER A 9 -11.34 5.09 -4.97
CA SER A 9 -10.79 3.92 -5.65
C SER A 9 -9.29 3.85 -5.34
N PHE A 10 -8.94 3.19 -4.24
CA PHE A 10 -7.57 2.88 -3.92
C PHE A 10 -7.01 1.93 -4.99
N GLU A 11 -5.81 2.22 -5.51
CA GLU A 11 -5.06 1.38 -6.46
C GLU A 11 -4.44 0.15 -5.76
N GLY A 12 -5.09 -0.37 -4.71
CA GLY A 12 -4.68 -1.57 -3.99
C GLY A 12 -4.56 -1.42 -2.46
N PRO A 13 -4.30 -2.54 -1.75
CA PRO A 13 -4.37 -2.61 -0.29
C PRO A 13 -3.27 -1.80 0.42
N PHE A 14 -2.07 -1.70 -0.17
CA PHE A 14 -0.98 -0.93 0.41
C PHE A 14 -1.21 0.59 0.32
N GLN A 15 -1.95 1.06 -0.70
CA GLN A 15 -2.33 2.47 -0.77
C GLN A 15 -3.28 2.84 0.36
N LEU A 16 -4.26 1.98 0.64
CA LEU A 16 -5.16 2.15 1.76
C LEU A 16 -4.39 2.18 3.09
N LEU A 17 -3.51 1.22 3.32
CA LEU A 17 -2.68 1.20 4.54
C LEU A 17 -1.85 2.47 4.70
N LEU A 18 -1.23 2.95 3.62
CA LEU A 18 -0.47 4.20 3.64
C LEU A 18 -1.35 5.40 4.00
N THR A 19 -2.61 5.40 3.56
CA THR A 19 -3.59 6.46 3.83
C THR A 19 -4.02 6.42 5.29
N LEU A 20 -4.40 5.25 5.80
CA LEU A 20 -4.77 5.05 7.22
C LEU A 20 -3.64 5.48 8.17
N VAL A 21 -2.40 5.09 7.84
CA VAL A 21 -1.21 5.51 8.62
C VAL A 21 -0.97 7.01 8.53
N SER A 22 -1.18 7.62 7.36
CA SER A 22 -1.01 9.07 7.18
C SER A 22 -2.08 9.89 7.93
N GLU A 23 -3.31 9.37 8.03
CA GLU A 23 -4.42 10.02 8.74
C GLU A 23 -4.20 10.05 10.26
N GLN A 24 -3.55 9.02 10.83
CA GLN A 24 -3.23 8.98 12.25
C GLN A 24 -2.21 10.05 12.68
N LYS A 25 -1.56 10.78 11.74
CA LYS A 25 -0.54 11.81 11.99
C LYS A 25 0.63 11.36 12.88
N LEU A 26 0.77 10.05 13.12
CA LEU A 26 1.87 9.46 13.84
C LEU A 26 3.05 9.28 12.88
N ASP A 27 4.26 9.48 13.38
CA ASP A 27 5.46 9.07 12.63
C ASP A 27 5.34 7.58 12.29
N ILE A 28 5.78 7.18 11.09
CA ILE A 28 5.67 5.78 10.62
C ILE A 28 6.33 4.80 11.61
N GLY A 29 7.26 5.26 12.46
CA GLY A 29 7.88 4.47 13.52
C GLY A 29 7.04 4.25 14.79
N ALA A 30 5.93 4.98 14.97
CA ALA A 30 5.05 4.92 16.15
C ALA A 30 3.71 4.19 15.87
N ILE A 31 3.63 3.42 14.78
CA ILE A 31 2.41 2.75 14.34
C ILE A 31 2.05 1.60 15.30
N SER A 32 0.81 1.59 15.78
CA SER A 32 0.19 0.42 16.40
C SER A 32 -0.36 -0.52 15.33
N VAL A 33 0.25 -1.71 15.17
CA VAL A 33 -0.20 -2.74 14.20
C VAL A 33 -1.65 -3.10 14.43
N ASN A 34 -2.06 -3.19 15.70
CA ASN A 34 -3.42 -3.53 16.10
C ASN A 34 -4.45 -2.50 15.62
N GLU A 35 -4.13 -1.21 15.78
CA GLU A 35 -5.04 -0.13 15.38
C GLU A 35 -5.18 -0.03 13.86
N VAL A 36 -4.06 -0.18 13.13
CA VAL A 36 -4.07 -0.19 11.66
C VAL A 36 -4.82 -1.41 11.13
N ALA A 37 -4.63 -2.59 11.74
CA ALA A 37 -5.38 -3.79 11.38
C ALA A 37 -6.89 -3.60 11.55
N ASP A 38 -7.32 -2.99 12.66
CA ASP A 38 -8.74 -2.72 12.93
C ASP A 38 -9.37 -1.75 11.92
N GLN A 39 -8.68 -0.66 11.62
CA GLN A 39 -9.14 0.31 10.62
C GLN A 39 -9.18 -0.30 9.22
N TYR A 40 -8.18 -1.10 8.86
CA TYR A 40 -8.12 -1.81 7.58
C TYR A 40 -9.27 -2.80 7.43
N LEU A 41 -9.51 -3.66 8.44
CA LEU A 41 -10.60 -4.63 8.42
C LEU A 41 -11.97 -3.95 8.38
N SER A 42 -12.15 -2.85 9.12
CA SER A 42 -13.37 -2.03 9.07
C SER A 42 -13.64 -1.53 7.65
N TYR A 43 -12.60 -1.02 6.98
CA TYR A 43 -12.71 -0.53 5.61
C TYR A 43 -13.01 -1.65 4.60
N VAL A 44 -12.32 -2.79 4.70
CA VAL A 44 -12.56 -3.95 3.82
C VAL A 44 -13.98 -4.51 4.01
N ASN A 45 -14.49 -4.56 5.24
CA ASN A 45 -15.87 -4.99 5.50
C ASN A 45 -16.89 -4.01 4.90
N ALA A 46 -16.63 -2.71 4.92
CA ALA A 46 -17.48 -1.71 4.28
C ALA A 46 -17.49 -1.82 2.73
N ILE A 47 -16.39 -2.29 2.13
CA ILE A 47 -16.29 -2.55 0.68
C ILE A 47 -16.95 -3.86 0.27
N ASN A 48 -16.86 -4.91 1.10
CA ASN A 48 -17.41 -6.23 0.79
C ASN A 48 -18.93 -6.23 0.56
N GLU A 49 -19.65 -5.22 1.09
CA GLU A 49 -21.07 -5.02 0.78
C GLU A 49 -21.32 -4.43 -0.62
N LEU A 50 -20.29 -3.92 -1.32
CA LEU A 50 -20.42 -3.13 -2.55
C LEU A 50 -19.70 -3.70 -3.80
N ASP A 51 -18.58 -4.44 -3.68
CA ASP A 51 -17.85 -4.90 -4.87
C ASP A 51 -16.94 -6.13 -4.62
N MET A 52 -17.24 -7.28 -5.24
CA MET A 52 -16.55 -8.56 -5.01
C MET A 52 -15.31 -8.79 -5.88
N ASP A 53 -15.18 -8.10 -7.01
CA ASP A 53 -14.11 -8.36 -8.00
C ASP A 53 -12.75 -7.77 -7.58
N VAL A 54 -12.74 -6.77 -6.68
CA VAL A 54 -11.52 -6.12 -6.16
C VAL A 54 -10.96 -6.83 -4.92
N ALA A 55 -11.69 -7.79 -4.34
CA ALA A 55 -11.48 -8.24 -2.97
C ALA A 55 -10.25 -9.14 -2.75
N SER A 56 -9.74 -9.86 -3.75
CA SER A 56 -8.71 -10.90 -3.54
C SER A 56 -7.43 -10.36 -2.87
N ASP A 57 -6.85 -9.28 -3.40
CA ASP A 57 -5.62 -8.70 -2.85
C ASP A 57 -5.84 -8.09 -1.45
N PHE A 58 -7.03 -7.53 -1.22
CA PHE A 58 -7.42 -7.00 0.08
C PHE A 58 -7.60 -8.12 1.11
N LEU A 59 -8.15 -9.27 0.71
CA LEU A 59 -8.35 -10.42 1.59
C LEU A 59 -7.01 -11.04 2.02
N VAL A 60 -6.03 -11.13 1.13
CA VAL A 60 -4.68 -11.63 1.49
C VAL A 60 -4.02 -10.73 2.53
N VAL A 61 -4.12 -9.40 2.35
CA VAL A 61 -3.57 -8.44 3.32
C VAL A 61 -4.39 -8.44 4.61
N ALA A 62 -5.71 -8.55 4.55
CA ALA A 62 -6.58 -8.70 5.72
C ALA A 62 -6.20 -9.94 6.54
N ALA A 63 -6.04 -11.09 5.90
CA ALA A 63 -5.64 -12.34 6.55
C ALA A 63 -4.25 -12.21 7.21
N THR A 64 -3.31 -11.55 6.52
CA THR A 64 -1.97 -11.28 7.06
C THR A 64 -2.04 -10.38 8.30
N LEU A 65 -2.79 -9.27 8.26
CA LEU A 65 -2.95 -8.37 9.39
C LEU A 65 -3.65 -9.03 10.57
N LEU A 66 -4.62 -9.90 10.31
CA LEU A 66 -5.34 -10.65 11.33
C LEU A 66 -4.41 -11.67 12.02
N SER A 67 -3.59 -12.38 11.25
CA SER A 67 -2.52 -13.25 11.76
C SER A 67 -1.52 -12.46 12.63
N LEU A 68 -1.03 -11.32 12.14
CA LEU A 68 -0.11 -10.46 12.91
C LEU A 68 -0.77 -9.91 14.20
N LYS A 69 -2.07 -9.57 14.16
CA LYS A 69 -2.83 -9.14 15.33
C LYS A 69 -3.00 -10.28 16.34
N ALA A 70 -3.29 -11.49 15.87
CA ALA A 70 -3.39 -12.66 16.72
C ALA A 70 -2.06 -12.94 17.42
N ALA A 71 -0.96 -13.06 16.65
CA ALA A 71 0.38 -13.26 17.20
C ALA A 71 0.76 -12.17 18.22
N SER A 72 0.44 -10.88 17.94
CA SER A 72 0.71 -9.78 18.86
C SER A 72 -0.05 -9.86 20.20
N LEU A 73 -1.15 -10.61 20.27
CA LEU A 73 -2.01 -10.69 21.45
C LEU A 73 -1.87 -12.02 22.21
N LEU A 74 -1.20 -13.03 21.62
CA LEU A 74 -0.96 -14.31 22.26
C LEU A 74 0.22 -14.22 23.25
N PRO A 75 0.13 -14.87 24.44
CA PRO A 75 1.27 -15.03 25.34
C PRO A 75 2.35 -15.93 24.74
N GLU A 76 3.63 -15.60 24.96
CA GLU A 76 4.82 -16.33 24.45
C GLU A 76 4.88 -17.84 24.82
N GLU A 77 4.03 -18.33 25.73
CA GLU A 77 4.04 -19.73 26.20
C GLU A 77 3.09 -20.67 25.43
N ALA A 78 2.35 -20.17 24.43
CA ALA A 78 1.57 -21.04 23.57
C ALA A 78 2.50 -21.67 22.51
N GLU A 79 3.01 -22.88 22.76
CA GLU A 79 3.69 -23.68 21.74
C GLU A 79 2.84 -23.70 20.46
N SER A 80 3.29 -22.97 19.44
CA SER A 80 2.59 -22.89 18.16
C SER A 80 2.95 -24.10 17.30
N PHE A 81 1.92 -24.84 16.88
CA PHE A 81 2.02 -25.81 15.80
C PHE A 81 1.73 -25.08 14.47
N GLY A 82 2.72 -24.41 13.88
CA GLY A 82 2.55 -23.69 12.61
C GLY A 82 3.84 -23.05 12.06
N ASP A 83 3.82 -22.67 10.78
CA ASP A 83 4.96 -22.23 9.94
C ASP A 83 5.78 -21.06 10.53
N GLU A 84 7.00 -20.83 9.99
CA GLU A 84 8.02 -19.80 10.37
C GLU A 84 7.50 -18.36 10.66
N LEU A 85 6.25 -18.03 10.32
CA LEU A 85 5.60 -16.75 10.63
C LEU A 85 4.94 -16.70 12.02
N ASP A 86 4.70 -17.84 12.67
CA ASP A 86 4.00 -17.92 13.96
C ASP A 86 4.89 -17.62 15.18
N ASP A 87 6.20 -17.45 14.96
CA ASP A 87 7.21 -17.14 16.00
C ASP A 87 7.64 -15.66 16.01
N LEU A 88 6.87 -14.79 15.37
CA LEU A 88 7.16 -13.34 15.32
C LEU A 88 6.73 -12.65 16.61
N SER A 89 7.67 -11.95 17.25
CA SER A 89 7.33 -11.00 18.32
C SER A 89 6.39 -9.91 17.77
N PRO A 90 5.51 -9.33 18.61
CA PRO A 90 4.76 -8.11 18.28
C PRO A 90 5.62 -6.99 17.66
N ASP A 91 6.89 -6.90 18.09
CA ASP A 91 7.85 -5.93 17.57
C ASP A 91 8.30 -6.26 16.15
N ASP A 92 8.59 -7.53 15.86
CA ASP A 92 9.02 -7.98 14.53
C ASP A 92 7.89 -7.85 13.50
N ALA A 93 6.66 -8.19 13.91
CA ALA A 93 5.45 -8.01 13.11
C ALA A 93 5.27 -6.55 12.67
N ARG A 94 5.53 -5.60 13.57
CA ARG A 94 5.48 -4.16 13.29
C ARG A 94 6.57 -3.75 12.31
N GLU A 95 7.80 -4.20 12.51
CA GLU A 95 8.93 -3.86 11.63
C GLU A 95 8.69 -4.34 10.19
N ILE A 96 8.17 -5.55 10.01
CA ILE A 96 7.82 -6.08 8.69
C ILE A 96 6.76 -5.20 8.00
N LEU A 97 5.71 -4.80 8.71
CA LEU A 97 4.66 -3.93 8.17
C LEU A 97 5.23 -2.57 7.77
N ILE A 98 6.04 -1.95 8.63
CA ILE A 98 6.70 -0.67 8.37
C ILE A 98 7.61 -0.77 7.14
N ALA A 99 8.43 -1.81 7.04
CA ALA A 99 9.35 -2.01 5.93
C ALA A 99 8.60 -2.09 4.59
N ARG A 100 7.49 -2.84 4.54
CA ARG A 100 6.64 -2.95 3.34
C ARG A 100 6.00 -1.61 2.97
N LEU A 101 5.51 -0.85 3.95
CA LEU A 101 4.92 0.47 3.71
C LEU A 101 5.93 1.50 3.21
N ILE A 102 7.16 1.49 3.75
CA ILE A 102 8.25 2.33 3.28
C ILE A 102 8.60 1.99 1.83
N ALA A 103 8.77 0.70 1.51
CA ALA A 103 9.05 0.25 0.15
C ALA A 103 7.97 0.72 -0.83
N TYR A 104 6.70 0.50 -0.49
CA TYR A 104 5.58 0.96 -1.32
C TYR A 104 5.60 2.49 -1.51
N LYS A 105 5.81 3.26 -0.44
CA LYS A 105 5.92 4.73 -0.52
C LYS A 105 7.05 5.19 -1.43
N GLN A 106 8.22 4.53 -1.38
CA GLN A 106 9.35 4.84 -2.25
C GLN A 106 8.99 4.61 -3.72
N PHE A 107 8.42 3.45 -4.06
CA PHE A 107 8.01 3.16 -5.42
C PHE A 107 6.91 4.11 -5.91
N LYS A 108 5.94 4.45 -5.06
CA LYS A 108 4.89 5.43 -5.39
C LYS A 108 5.49 6.80 -5.73
N ASN A 109 6.47 7.26 -4.97
CA ASN A 109 7.16 8.54 -5.23
C ASN A 109 7.96 8.50 -6.54
N VAL A 110 8.67 7.40 -6.81
CA VAL A 110 9.42 7.22 -8.06
C VAL A 110 8.46 7.18 -9.25
N ALA A 111 7.35 6.45 -9.16
CA ALA A 111 6.34 6.39 -10.19
C ALA A 111 5.74 7.77 -10.49
N ALA A 112 5.46 8.58 -9.46
CA ALA A 112 5.00 9.96 -9.64
C ALA A 112 6.06 10.84 -10.34
N SER A 113 7.34 10.70 -9.97
CA SER A 113 8.45 11.40 -10.63
C SER A 113 8.59 11.01 -12.10
N LEU A 114 8.51 9.71 -12.41
CA LEU A 114 8.55 9.20 -13.79
C LEU A 114 7.36 9.69 -14.62
N ARG A 115 6.16 9.71 -14.02
CA ARG A 115 4.96 10.25 -14.66
C ARG A 115 5.14 11.73 -15.02
N SER A 116 5.65 12.53 -14.09
CA SER A 116 5.95 13.95 -14.35
C SER A 116 6.97 14.13 -15.48
N ARG A 117 8.02 13.29 -15.52
CA ARG A 117 8.99 13.31 -16.64
C ARG A 117 8.35 12.94 -17.97
N LEU A 118 7.54 11.88 -18.01
CA LEU A 118 6.84 11.44 -19.21
C LEU A 118 5.92 12.54 -19.75
N GLU A 119 5.18 13.22 -18.88
CA GLU A 119 4.31 14.34 -19.25
C GLU A 119 5.11 15.51 -19.85
N ASN A 120 6.28 15.83 -19.27
CA ASN A 120 7.16 16.89 -19.79
C ASN A 120 7.81 16.51 -21.13
N GLU A 121 8.27 15.27 -21.28
CA GLU A 121 8.86 14.77 -22.53
C GLU A 121 7.82 14.54 -23.63
N GLY A 122 6.54 14.36 -23.28
CA GLY A 122 5.44 14.31 -24.24
C GLY A 122 5.32 15.55 -25.12
N PHE A 123 5.88 16.69 -24.69
CA PHE A 123 5.97 17.92 -25.48
C PHE A 123 7.21 18.02 -26.38
N THR A 124 8.11 17.03 -26.33
CA THR A 124 9.34 17.01 -27.12
C THR A 124 9.27 15.88 -28.15
N HIS A 125 9.53 16.20 -29.42
CA HIS A 125 9.53 15.21 -30.50
C HIS A 125 10.92 15.07 -31.10
N ALA A 126 11.39 13.83 -31.22
CA ALA A 126 12.63 13.56 -31.94
C ALA A 126 12.47 13.95 -33.42
N ARG A 127 13.44 14.69 -33.95
CA ARG A 127 13.48 15.03 -35.37
C ARG A 127 13.70 13.75 -36.17
N GLN A 128 12.68 13.31 -36.92
CA GLN A 128 12.75 12.07 -37.71
C GLN A 128 13.52 12.22 -39.04
N ALA A 129 13.64 13.45 -39.56
CA ALA A 129 14.35 13.73 -40.80
C ALA A 129 15.72 14.35 -40.54
N GLY A 130 16.76 13.90 -41.25
CA GLY A 130 18.08 14.53 -41.24
C GLY A 130 18.08 15.96 -41.78
N LEU A 131 19.24 16.61 -41.80
CA LEU A 131 19.43 17.86 -42.56
C LEU A 131 19.23 17.55 -44.06
N GLU A 132 18.46 18.39 -44.76
CA GLU A 132 18.30 18.26 -46.21
C GLU A 132 19.67 18.42 -46.89
N GLN A 133 19.90 17.76 -48.03
CA GLN A 133 21.20 17.76 -48.71
C GLN A 133 21.73 19.16 -49.01
N GLN A 134 20.86 20.14 -49.21
CA GLN A 134 21.22 21.55 -49.42
C GLN A 134 21.81 22.26 -48.18
N PHE A 135 21.70 21.65 -47.00
CA PHE A 135 22.25 22.14 -45.73
C PHE A 135 23.41 21.26 -45.20
N LEU A 136 23.81 20.24 -45.96
CA LEU A 136 25.01 19.46 -45.72
C LEU A 136 26.13 20.12 -46.55
N GLY A 137 26.95 20.93 -45.87
CA GLY A 137 28.10 21.63 -46.48
C GLY A 137 29.16 20.70 -47.03
#